data_AF-A0AAJ0CQQ4-F1
#
_entry.id   AF-A0AAJ0CQQ4-F1
#
_cell.length_a   1.000
_cell.length_b   1.000
_cell.length_c   1.000
_cell.angle_alpha   90.00
_cell.angle_beta   90.00
_cell.angle_gamma   90.00
#
_symmetry.space_group_name_H-M   'P 1'
#
loop_
_entity.id
_entity.type
_entity.pdbx_description
1 polymer ?
#
loop_
_entity_poly.entity_id
_entity_poly.type
_entity_poly.pdbx_seq_one_letter_code
_entity_poly.pdbx_strand_id
1 'polypeptide(L)'
;MPNSYTIIINNKTGSPQNYNLFSEKPEITGVVKSNIWTNIYQTADSTPDGAQASFEMWKSYYAIVGTWKGGQQAGAKVGITQTRPVTLGSESGDGSVIPGTTLNMAVIGAKTPSFSKVPADNAAWKNAYEVDTGNDFTLENATDNNFFVGLASSPDGSSSVATATFRPEPGNQYQIQPVNTYYITYGSTFAVGQLLDVAKLPKAPLAVDFTVRGATVTINHTPDGRLVFAK
;
A
#
# COMPACT_ATOMS: atom_id res chain seq x y z
N MET A 1 -8.70 -8.36 18.05
CA MET A 1 -7.55 -7.50 17.68
C MET A 1 -8.08 -6.14 17.30
N PRO A 2 -7.30 -5.05 17.43
CA PRO A 2 -7.69 -3.75 16.90
C PRO A 2 -7.95 -3.87 15.40
N ASN A 3 -9.09 -3.34 14.94
CA ASN A 3 -9.46 -3.27 13.52
C ASN A 3 -8.77 -2.11 12.79
N SER A 4 -8.11 -1.23 13.55
CA SER A 4 -7.27 -0.16 13.04
C SER A 4 -6.02 0.04 13.91
N TYR A 5 -5.03 0.69 13.31
CA TYR A 5 -3.82 1.18 13.96
C TYR A 5 -3.81 2.71 13.93
N THR A 6 -3.18 3.32 14.92
CA THR A 6 -3.06 4.78 15.02
C THR A 6 -1.62 5.19 15.27
N ILE A 7 -1.14 6.16 14.48
CA ILE A 7 0.13 6.84 14.72
C ILE A 7 -0.17 8.29 15.07
N ILE A 8 0.30 8.73 16.24
CA ILE A 8 0.20 10.12 16.70
C ILE A 8 1.61 10.72 16.70
N ILE A 9 1.78 11.87 16.08
CA ILE A 9 3.05 12.60 16.05
C ILE A 9 2.88 13.93 16.77
N ASN A 10 3.58 14.10 17.89
CA ASN A 10 3.71 15.39 18.57
C ASN A 10 4.79 16.22 17.86
N ASN A 11 4.40 17.32 17.23
CA ASN A 11 5.37 18.25 16.68
C ASN A 11 5.95 19.12 17.79
N LYS A 12 7.25 18.98 18.05
CA LYS A 12 8.01 19.79 19.03
C LYS A 12 9.26 20.38 18.37
N THR A 13 9.21 20.64 17.07
CA THR A 13 10.37 21.11 16.30
C THR A 13 10.61 22.61 16.42
N GLY A 14 9.70 23.36 17.05
CA GLY A 14 9.71 24.83 17.05
C GLY A 14 9.20 25.46 15.75
N SER A 15 8.70 24.66 14.80
CA SER A 15 8.14 25.13 13.53
C SER A 15 7.05 24.20 12.99
N PRO A 16 6.16 24.66 12.08
CA PRO A 16 5.22 23.77 11.43
C PRO A 16 5.91 22.67 10.60
N GLN A 17 5.33 21.48 10.57
CA GLN A 17 5.87 20.32 9.85
C GLN A 17 4.83 19.66 8.96
N ASN A 18 5.26 19.14 7.81
CA ASN A 18 4.46 18.23 6.99
C ASN A 18 4.93 16.80 7.25
N TYR A 19 3.98 15.89 7.43
CA TYR A 19 4.23 14.46 7.64
C TYR A 19 3.59 13.66 6.52
N ASN A 20 4.29 12.61 6.09
CA ASN A 20 3.80 11.70 5.06
C ASN A 20 3.95 10.26 5.55
N LEU A 21 2.87 9.51 5.43
CA LEU A 21 2.77 8.09 5.76
C LEU A 21 2.82 7.28 4.47
N PHE A 22 3.58 6.20 4.47
CA PHE A 22 3.53 5.15 3.45
C PHE A 22 3.74 3.79 4.12
N SER A 23 3.38 2.69 3.46
CA SER A 23 3.54 1.35 4.02
C SER A 23 4.88 0.74 3.62
N GLU A 24 5.32 -0.27 4.36
CA GLU A 24 6.26 -1.26 3.83
C GLU A 24 5.68 -1.92 2.58
N LYS A 25 6.56 -2.38 1.69
CA LYS A 25 6.14 -3.16 0.53
C LYS A 25 5.52 -4.48 1.00
N PRO A 26 4.40 -4.92 0.39
CA PRO A 26 3.88 -6.25 0.68
C PRO A 26 4.89 -7.31 0.25
N GLU A 27 4.82 -8.47 0.90
CA GLU A 27 5.49 -9.66 0.39
C GLU A 27 4.69 -10.16 -0.82
N ILE A 28 5.37 -10.40 -1.94
CA ILE A 28 4.74 -10.88 -3.16
C ILE A 28 5.43 -12.16 -3.60
N THR A 29 4.67 -13.25 -3.65
CA THR A 29 5.12 -14.49 -4.30
C THR A 29 4.52 -14.60 -5.69
N GLY A 30 5.31 -15.06 -6.65
CA GLY A 30 5.01 -15.08 -8.09
C GLY A 30 6.15 -14.44 -8.89
N VAL A 31 6.07 -14.48 -10.21
CA VAL A 31 7.12 -13.88 -11.07
C VAL A 31 6.96 -12.35 -11.14
N VAL A 32 7.61 -11.63 -10.23
CA VAL A 32 7.67 -10.16 -10.24
C VAL A 32 9.02 -9.71 -10.77
N LYS A 33 9.06 -9.28 -12.03
CA LYS A 33 10.30 -8.75 -12.66
C LYS A 33 10.42 -7.23 -12.57
N SER A 34 9.34 -6.54 -12.21
CA SER A 34 9.30 -5.09 -12.06
C SER A 34 9.57 -4.67 -10.62
N ASN A 35 9.95 -3.41 -10.41
CA ASN A 35 10.04 -2.87 -9.07
C ASN A 35 8.66 -2.82 -8.42
N ILE A 36 8.55 -3.26 -7.17
CA ILE A 36 7.40 -2.96 -6.33
C ILE A 36 7.60 -1.56 -5.77
N TRP A 37 6.66 -0.67 -6.06
CA TRP A 37 6.67 0.71 -5.57
C TRP A 37 5.77 0.84 -4.37
N THR A 38 6.18 1.68 -3.43
CA THR A 38 5.28 2.16 -2.39
C THR A 38 4.61 3.45 -2.85
N ASN A 39 3.39 3.66 -2.38
CA ASN A 39 2.61 4.86 -2.61
C ASN A 39 2.49 5.66 -1.31
N ILE A 40 2.34 6.98 -1.44
CA ILE A 40 2.01 7.84 -0.30
C ILE A 40 0.59 7.53 0.13
N TYR A 41 0.44 7.08 1.37
CA TYR A 41 -0.83 6.58 1.88
C TYR A 41 -1.67 7.71 2.48
N GLN A 42 -1.07 8.54 3.33
CA GLN A 42 -1.71 9.69 3.96
C GLN A 42 -0.70 10.82 4.17
N THR A 43 -1.20 12.05 4.28
CA THR A 43 -0.39 13.22 4.59
C THR A 43 -1.06 14.06 5.67
N ALA A 44 -0.24 14.75 6.45
CA ALA A 44 -0.68 15.76 7.40
C ALA A 44 0.16 17.02 7.15
N ASP A 45 -0.45 18.02 6.53
CA ASP A 45 0.24 19.24 6.12
C ASP A 45 0.19 20.30 7.22
N SER A 46 1.29 21.05 7.36
CA SER A 46 1.42 22.24 8.20
C SER A 46 1.00 22.03 9.65
N THR A 47 1.33 20.88 10.25
CA THR A 47 1.10 20.60 11.67
C THR A 47 1.89 21.60 12.52
N PRO A 48 1.25 22.52 13.27
CA PRO A 48 1.97 23.56 14.01
C PRO A 48 2.88 23.00 15.11
N ASP A 49 3.82 23.81 15.59
CA ASP A 49 4.59 23.47 16.79
C ASP A 49 3.65 23.36 18.00
N GLY A 50 3.91 22.36 18.85
CA GLY A 50 3.05 22.02 20.00
C GLY A 50 1.78 21.25 19.64
N ALA A 51 1.45 21.10 18.35
CA ALA A 51 0.27 20.37 17.88
C ALA A 51 0.58 18.90 17.56
N GLN A 52 -0.47 18.15 17.18
CA GLN A 52 -0.40 16.74 16.83
C GLN A 52 -0.89 16.48 15.41
N ALA A 53 -0.18 15.60 14.71
CA ALA A 53 -0.69 14.91 13.52
C ALA A 53 -1.15 13.50 13.93
N SER A 54 -2.22 13.01 13.33
CA SER A 54 -2.72 11.65 13.56
C SER A 54 -2.97 10.96 12.24
N PHE A 55 -2.54 9.70 12.15
CA PHE A 55 -2.83 8.81 11.03
C PHE A 55 -3.55 7.58 11.53
N GLU A 56 -4.62 7.19 10.84
CA GLU A 56 -5.36 5.97 11.13
C GLU A 56 -5.25 4.99 9.96
N MET A 57 -5.03 3.72 10.25
CA MET A 57 -4.88 2.68 9.23
C MET A 57 -5.80 1.51 9.57
N TRP A 58 -6.83 1.29 8.76
CA TRP A 58 -7.74 0.17 8.95
C TRP A 58 -7.19 -1.11 8.34
N LYS A 59 -7.46 -2.25 9.00
CA LYS A 59 -7.16 -3.60 8.49
C LYS A 59 -8.17 -4.06 7.44
N SER A 60 -8.47 -3.16 6.50
CA SER A 60 -9.34 -3.41 5.36
C SER A 60 -8.49 -3.34 4.10
N TYR A 61 -8.24 -4.50 3.50
CA TYR A 61 -7.38 -4.63 2.34
C TYR A 61 -8.20 -4.70 1.06
N TYR A 62 -7.66 -4.10 0.01
CA TYR A 62 -8.23 -4.07 -1.31
C TYR A 62 -7.15 -4.45 -2.32
N ALA A 63 -7.51 -5.27 -3.30
CA ALA A 63 -6.73 -5.37 -4.51
C ALA A 63 -7.00 -4.11 -5.34
N ILE A 64 -5.96 -3.57 -5.98
CA ILE A 64 -6.08 -2.47 -6.94
C ILE A 64 -5.50 -2.89 -8.28
N VAL A 65 -6.15 -2.50 -9.37
CA VAL A 65 -5.68 -2.65 -10.75
C VAL A 65 -5.89 -1.35 -11.49
N GLY A 66 -4.96 -1.00 -12.38
CA GLY A 66 -5.05 0.26 -13.10
C GLY A 66 -3.90 0.57 -14.03
N THR A 67 -3.76 1.85 -14.37
CA THR A 67 -2.65 2.39 -15.16
C THR A 67 -1.98 3.57 -14.49
N TRP A 68 -0.65 3.69 -14.55
CA TRP A 68 0.05 4.89 -14.07
C TRP A 68 -0.02 6.02 -15.11
N LYS A 69 -0.32 7.24 -14.66
CA LYS A 69 -0.17 8.44 -15.49
C LYS A 69 1.31 8.82 -15.58
N GLY A 70 1.88 8.73 -16.78
CA GLY A 70 3.30 9.02 -17.03
C GLY A 70 4.24 7.86 -16.68
N GLY A 71 3.71 6.66 -16.45
CA GLY A 71 4.49 5.44 -16.22
C GLY A 71 5.02 5.23 -14.81
N GLN A 72 5.84 4.19 -14.66
CA GLN A 72 6.29 3.69 -13.38
C GLN A 72 7.52 4.47 -12.86
N GLN A 73 7.30 5.70 -12.38
CA GLN A 73 8.36 6.58 -11.87
C GLN A 73 7.92 7.40 -10.65
N ALA A 74 8.89 7.90 -9.88
CA ALA A 74 8.63 8.73 -8.71
C ALA A 74 7.72 9.92 -9.05
N GLY A 75 6.71 10.16 -8.22
CA GLY A 75 5.72 11.22 -8.41
C GLY A 75 4.60 10.88 -9.40
N ALA A 76 4.69 9.76 -10.13
CA ALA A 76 3.59 9.31 -10.97
C ALA A 76 2.34 9.01 -10.12
N LYS A 77 1.17 9.30 -10.68
CA LYS A 77 -0.13 9.09 -10.05
C LYS A 77 -0.85 7.92 -10.70
N VAL A 78 -1.79 7.34 -9.96
CA VAL A 78 -2.72 6.37 -10.52
C VAL A 78 -3.71 7.06 -11.47
N GLY A 79 -4.00 6.39 -12.59
CA GLY A 79 -4.83 6.90 -13.68
C GLY A 79 -6.24 6.36 -13.62
N ILE A 80 -6.47 5.25 -14.32
CA ILE A 80 -7.71 4.47 -14.25
C ILE A 80 -7.51 3.43 -13.16
N THR A 81 -8.43 3.33 -12.21
CA THR A 81 -8.30 2.35 -11.12
C THR A 81 -9.62 1.67 -10.82
N GLN A 82 -9.55 0.38 -10.57
CA GLN A 82 -10.60 -0.39 -9.92
C GLN A 82 -10.02 -0.97 -8.64
N THR A 83 -10.77 -0.89 -7.55
CA THR A 83 -10.46 -1.59 -6.31
C THR A 83 -11.52 -2.64 -6.02
N ARG A 84 -11.11 -3.74 -5.38
CA ARG A 84 -12.03 -4.74 -4.84
C ARG A 84 -11.61 -5.14 -3.43
N PRO A 85 -12.55 -5.22 -2.48
CA PRO A 85 -12.24 -5.73 -1.15
C PRO A 85 -11.77 -7.18 -1.27
N VAL A 86 -10.78 -7.54 -0.46
CA VAL A 86 -10.23 -8.90 -0.44
C VAL A 86 -10.18 -9.40 0.99
N THR A 87 -10.41 -10.69 1.16
CA THR A 87 -10.20 -11.40 2.42
C THR A 87 -8.89 -12.14 2.31
N LEU A 88 -8.00 -11.94 3.29
CA LEU A 88 -6.75 -12.68 3.34
C LEU A 88 -7.01 -14.14 3.72
N GLY A 89 -6.22 -15.06 3.18
CA GLY A 89 -6.26 -16.45 3.61
C GLY A 89 -5.93 -16.56 5.10
N SER A 90 -6.46 -17.58 5.75
CA SER A 90 -6.27 -17.82 7.17
C SER A 90 -6.03 -19.29 7.45
N GLU A 91 -5.81 -19.62 8.71
CA GLU A 91 -5.67 -21.00 9.17
C GLU A 91 -6.82 -21.30 10.12
N SER A 92 -7.47 -22.44 9.93
CA SER A 92 -8.52 -22.89 10.82
C SER A 92 -7.92 -23.49 12.10
N GLY A 93 -8.77 -23.80 13.09
CA GLY A 93 -8.31 -24.36 14.36
C GLY A 93 -7.65 -25.74 14.26
N ASP A 94 -7.82 -26.46 13.14
CA ASP A 94 -7.19 -27.76 12.89
C ASP A 94 -5.89 -27.67 12.06
N GLY A 95 -5.45 -26.46 11.72
CA GLY A 95 -4.26 -26.21 10.91
C GLY A 95 -4.50 -26.20 9.40
N SER A 96 -5.73 -26.48 8.92
CA SER A 96 -6.06 -26.36 7.51
C SER A 96 -6.09 -24.89 7.05
N VAL A 97 -5.64 -24.66 5.81
CA VAL A 97 -5.68 -23.33 5.20
C VAL A 97 -7.10 -23.04 4.72
N ILE A 98 -7.66 -21.92 5.17
CA ILE A 98 -8.86 -21.31 4.61
C ILE A 98 -8.39 -20.35 3.53
N PRO A 99 -8.63 -20.62 2.24
CA PRO A 99 -8.07 -19.81 1.17
C PRO A 99 -8.66 -18.40 1.16
N GLY A 100 -7.81 -17.42 0.91
CA GLY A 100 -8.21 -16.03 0.74
C GLY A 100 -8.80 -15.77 -0.64
N THR A 101 -9.20 -14.52 -0.88
CA THR A 101 -9.78 -14.09 -2.15
C THR A 101 -8.78 -14.24 -3.30
N THR A 102 -9.22 -14.85 -4.41
CA THR A 102 -8.54 -14.78 -5.70
C THR A 102 -9.31 -13.85 -6.63
N LEU A 103 -8.59 -12.99 -7.37
CA LEU A 103 -9.16 -12.11 -8.38
C LEU A 103 -8.51 -12.36 -9.74
N ASN A 104 -9.33 -12.66 -10.73
CA ASN A 104 -8.88 -12.68 -12.13
C ASN A 104 -8.77 -11.25 -12.66
N MET A 105 -7.58 -10.87 -13.11
CA MET A 105 -7.39 -9.68 -13.94
C MET A 105 -7.78 -10.00 -15.38
N ALA A 106 -8.35 -9.01 -16.05
CA ALA A 106 -8.68 -9.05 -17.47
C ALA A 106 -8.32 -7.71 -18.11
N VAL A 107 -7.92 -7.74 -19.39
CA VAL A 107 -7.51 -6.56 -20.14
C VAL A 107 -8.46 -6.31 -21.29
N ILE A 108 -9.26 -5.25 -21.18
CA ILE A 108 -10.22 -4.85 -22.20
C ILE A 108 -9.48 -4.16 -23.35
N GLY A 109 -9.59 -4.73 -24.55
CA GLY A 109 -9.00 -4.19 -25.77
C GLY A 109 -7.48 -4.04 -25.71
N ALA A 110 -6.78 -4.90 -24.97
CA ALA A 110 -5.33 -4.86 -24.74
C ALA A 110 -4.80 -3.56 -24.10
N LYS A 111 -5.68 -2.69 -23.56
CA LYS A 111 -5.32 -1.34 -23.08
C LYS A 111 -5.84 -0.99 -21.69
N THR A 112 -6.90 -1.64 -21.23
CA THR A 112 -7.55 -1.26 -19.97
C THR A 112 -7.59 -2.46 -19.03
N PRO A 113 -6.70 -2.52 -18.03
CA PRO A 113 -6.70 -3.61 -17.06
C PRO A 113 -7.83 -3.40 -16.06
N SER A 114 -8.48 -4.49 -15.67
CA SER A 114 -9.61 -4.52 -14.74
C SER A 114 -9.68 -5.86 -14.02
N PHE A 115 -10.44 -5.94 -12.92
CA PHE A 115 -10.79 -7.21 -12.31
C PHE A 115 -12.05 -7.76 -12.96
N SER A 116 -11.96 -9.00 -13.43
CA SER A 116 -13.06 -9.74 -14.05
C SER A 116 -14.28 -9.80 -13.12
N LYS A 117 -15.47 -9.72 -13.71
CA LYS A 117 -16.73 -9.98 -12.99
C LYS A 117 -16.98 -11.47 -12.78
N VAL A 118 -16.29 -12.33 -13.53
CA VAL A 118 -16.36 -13.78 -13.36
C VAL A 118 -15.66 -14.13 -12.04
N PRO A 119 -16.35 -14.77 -11.08
CA PRO A 119 -15.72 -15.22 -9.85
C PRO A 119 -14.56 -16.17 -10.14
N ALA A 120 -13.51 -16.08 -9.34
CA ALA A 120 -12.46 -17.08 -9.28
C ALA A 120 -12.71 -18.00 -8.09
N ASP A 121 -12.23 -19.24 -8.16
CA ASP A 121 -12.10 -20.06 -6.97
C ASP A 121 -11.02 -19.46 -6.07
N ASN A 122 -11.32 -19.36 -4.78
CA ASN A 122 -10.37 -18.84 -3.80
C ASN A 122 -9.20 -19.82 -3.64
N ALA A 123 -7.99 -19.35 -3.93
CA ALA A 123 -6.75 -20.13 -3.84
C ALA A 123 -5.64 -19.40 -3.07
N ALA A 124 -5.91 -18.20 -2.54
CA ALA A 124 -4.89 -17.40 -1.90
C ALA A 124 -4.39 -18.02 -0.58
N TRP A 125 -3.09 -17.91 -0.34
CA TRP A 125 -2.42 -18.49 0.82
C TRP A 125 -2.73 -17.74 2.10
N LYS A 126 -2.31 -18.32 3.23
CA LYS A 126 -2.41 -17.68 4.55
C LYS A 126 -1.79 -16.28 4.52
N ASN A 127 -2.51 -15.31 5.07
CA ASN A 127 -2.19 -13.87 5.11
C ASN A 127 -2.10 -13.18 3.75
N ALA A 128 -2.48 -13.84 2.65
CA ALA A 128 -2.43 -13.28 1.31
C ALA A 128 -3.80 -13.24 0.64
N TYR A 129 -3.93 -12.39 -0.38
CA TYR A 129 -4.92 -12.55 -1.44
C TYR A 129 -4.18 -12.80 -2.76
N GLU A 130 -4.88 -13.29 -3.76
CA GLU A 130 -4.29 -13.63 -5.06
C GLU A 130 -4.83 -12.75 -6.19
N VAL A 131 -3.94 -12.38 -7.11
CA VAL A 131 -4.30 -11.85 -8.43
C VAL A 131 -3.78 -12.79 -9.50
N ASP A 132 -4.69 -13.40 -10.25
CA ASP A 132 -4.38 -14.20 -11.44
C ASP A 132 -4.47 -13.29 -12.67
N THR A 133 -3.37 -13.16 -13.41
CA THR A 133 -3.31 -12.26 -14.56
C THR A 133 -3.82 -12.86 -15.86
N GLY A 134 -4.04 -14.17 -15.94
CA GLY A 134 -4.40 -14.84 -17.20
C GLY A 134 -3.42 -14.52 -18.34
N ASN A 135 -3.76 -14.86 -19.59
CA ASN A 135 -2.89 -14.63 -20.75
C ASN A 135 -3.53 -13.73 -21.82
N ASP A 136 -4.44 -12.83 -21.43
CA ASP A 136 -5.18 -11.96 -22.35
C ASP A 136 -4.46 -10.64 -22.68
N PHE A 137 -3.22 -10.46 -22.21
CA PHE A 137 -2.32 -9.37 -22.56
C PHE A 137 -0.87 -9.86 -22.65
N THR A 138 0.01 -9.04 -23.22
CA THR A 138 1.46 -9.28 -23.25
C THR A 138 2.21 -8.36 -22.28
N LEU A 139 3.44 -8.70 -21.94
CA LEU A 139 4.32 -7.79 -21.18
C LEU A 139 4.51 -6.44 -21.88
N GLU A 140 4.54 -6.43 -23.22
CA GLU A 140 4.57 -5.20 -24.02
C GLU A 140 3.32 -4.35 -23.79
N ASN A 141 2.12 -4.96 -23.82
CA ASN A 141 0.88 -4.24 -23.50
C ASN A 141 0.92 -3.62 -22.11
N ALA A 142 1.39 -4.38 -21.10
CA ALA A 142 1.52 -3.88 -19.74
C ALA A 142 2.54 -2.76 -19.60
N THR A 143 3.60 -2.78 -20.40
CA THR A 143 4.65 -1.76 -20.39
C THR A 143 4.16 -0.48 -21.07
N ASP A 144 3.68 -0.59 -22.30
CA ASP A 144 3.29 0.57 -23.13
C ASP A 144 2.09 1.32 -22.56
N ASN A 145 1.17 0.58 -21.94
CA ASN A 145 -0.03 1.14 -21.33
C ASN A 145 0.11 1.34 -19.81
N ASN A 146 1.30 1.13 -19.25
CA ASN A 146 1.63 1.39 -17.84
C ASN A 146 0.72 0.66 -16.85
N PHE A 147 0.42 -0.62 -17.09
CA PHE A 147 -0.44 -1.40 -16.22
C PHE A 147 0.18 -1.58 -14.85
N PHE A 148 -0.68 -1.58 -13.84
CA PHE A 148 -0.30 -2.00 -12.51
C PHE A 148 -1.38 -2.84 -11.83
N VAL A 149 -0.92 -3.66 -10.91
CA VAL A 149 -1.72 -4.28 -9.85
C VAL A 149 -1.06 -4.02 -8.51
N GLY A 150 -1.76 -4.27 -7.42
CA GLY A 150 -1.15 -4.22 -6.10
C GLY A 150 -2.16 -4.06 -4.98
N LEU A 151 -1.67 -3.50 -3.88
CA LEU A 151 -2.38 -3.38 -2.62
C LEU A 151 -2.90 -1.95 -2.43
N ALA A 152 -4.13 -1.85 -1.98
CA ALA A 152 -4.72 -0.65 -1.40
C ALA A 152 -5.25 -0.96 0.01
N SER A 153 -5.26 0.06 0.86
CA SER A 153 -5.76 0.00 2.23
C SER A 153 -6.68 1.18 2.52
N SER A 154 -7.50 1.05 3.56
CA SER A 154 -8.46 2.09 3.91
C SER A 154 -7.95 3.02 5.01
N PRO A 155 -7.79 4.33 4.76
CA PRO A 155 -7.39 5.28 5.79
C PRO A 155 -8.53 5.59 6.77
N ASP A 156 -9.79 5.40 6.37
CA ASP A 156 -10.99 5.83 7.12
C ASP A 156 -12.08 4.73 7.24
N GLY A 157 -11.80 3.52 6.77
CA GLY A 157 -12.72 2.38 6.73
C GLY A 157 -13.70 2.37 5.54
N SER A 158 -13.75 3.43 4.72
CA SER A 158 -14.72 3.62 3.63
C SER A 158 -14.10 3.84 2.25
N SER A 159 -12.95 4.51 2.19
CA SER A 159 -12.19 4.79 0.97
C SER A 159 -11.01 3.82 0.85
N SER A 160 -10.46 3.66 -0.35
CA SER A 160 -9.27 2.83 -0.59
C SER A 160 -8.18 3.66 -1.23
N VAL A 161 -6.97 3.64 -0.66
CA VAL A 161 -5.79 4.33 -1.20
C VAL A 161 -4.72 3.29 -1.51
N ALA A 162 -4.12 3.39 -2.70
CA ALA A 162 -3.00 2.52 -3.07
C ALA A 162 -1.86 2.68 -2.06
N THR A 163 -1.31 1.57 -1.60
CA THR A 163 -0.16 1.54 -0.68
C THR A 163 1.06 0.93 -1.35
N ALA A 164 0.86 -0.04 -2.26
CA ALA A 164 1.93 -0.55 -3.10
C ALA A 164 1.42 -0.99 -4.48
N THR A 165 2.18 -0.72 -5.53
CA THR A 165 1.83 -1.08 -6.91
C THR A 165 3.05 -1.59 -7.68
N PHE A 166 2.81 -2.52 -8.60
CA PHE A 166 3.84 -3.09 -9.47
C PHE A 166 3.24 -3.49 -10.81
N ARG A 167 4.10 -3.64 -11.83
CA ARG A 167 3.64 -4.00 -13.18
C ARG A 167 3.39 -5.51 -13.21
N PRO A 168 2.19 -5.97 -13.62
CA PRO A 168 1.90 -7.38 -13.78
C PRO A 168 2.62 -7.97 -14.99
N GLU A 169 2.99 -9.24 -14.89
CA GLU A 169 3.37 -10.11 -16.00
C GLU A 169 2.15 -10.98 -16.38
N PRO A 170 1.96 -11.30 -17.66
CA PRO A 170 0.90 -12.23 -18.06
C PRO A 170 1.21 -13.65 -17.61
N GLY A 171 0.16 -14.42 -17.36
CA GLY A 171 0.16 -15.85 -17.07
C GLY A 171 0.61 -16.17 -15.64
N ASN A 172 0.37 -15.27 -14.70
CA ASN A 172 0.98 -15.32 -13.38
C ASN A 172 -0.05 -15.21 -12.27
N GLN A 173 0.28 -15.82 -11.13
CA GLN A 173 -0.53 -15.85 -9.93
C GLN A 173 0.25 -15.18 -8.81
N TYR A 174 -0.17 -13.96 -8.47
CA TYR A 174 0.48 -13.15 -7.45
C TYR A 174 -0.17 -13.35 -6.10
N GLN A 175 0.55 -13.96 -5.17
CA GLN A 175 0.16 -14.03 -3.76
C GLN A 175 0.68 -12.77 -3.06
N ILE A 176 -0.22 -11.87 -2.70
CA ILE A 176 0.11 -10.55 -2.15
C ILE A 176 -0.25 -10.55 -0.67
N GLN A 177 0.77 -10.48 0.18
CA GLN A 177 0.66 -10.47 1.63
C GLN A 177 0.93 -9.06 2.18
N PRO A 178 -0.08 -8.37 2.73
CA PRO A 178 0.11 -7.09 3.39
C PRO A 178 1.04 -7.19 4.60
N VAL A 179 1.79 -6.11 4.85
CA VAL A 179 2.65 -5.98 6.03
C VAL A 179 2.12 -4.85 6.92
N ASN A 180 2.13 -5.05 8.23
CA ASN A 180 1.67 -4.07 9.23
C ASN A 180 2.79 -3.14 9.70
N THR A 181 3.69 -2.79 8.79
CA THR A 181 4.79 -1.85 9.02
C THR A 181 4.56 -0.64 8.16
N TYR A 182 4.64 0.54 8.78
CA TYR A 182 4.46 1.82 8.11
C TYR A 182 5.67 2.71 8.36
N TYR A 183 5.84 3.69 7.49
CA TYR A 183 6.96 4.61 7.53
C TYR A 183 6.46 6.05 7.60
N ILE A 184 7.08 6.82 8.49
CA ILE A 184 6.85 8.26 8.61
C ILE A 184 8.07 8.99 8.08
N THR A 185 7.84 9.91 7.15
CA THR A 185 8.82 10.92 6.74
C THR A 185 8.24 12.33 6.89
N TYR A 186 9.10 13.34 6.92
CA TYR A 186 8.70 14.73 7.13
C TYR A 186 9.46 15.70 6.23
N GLY A 187 8.90 16.90 6.06
CA GLY A 187 9.49 17.98 5.26
C GLY A 187 8.67 18.27 4.01
N SER A 188 9.08 17.72 2.86
CA SER A 188 8.34 17.91 1.60
C SER A 188 6.92 17.36 1.70
N THR A 189 5.95 18.10 1.15
CA THR A 189 4.58 17.60 0.98
C THR A 189 4.50 16.73 -0.26
N PHE A 190 3.91 15.57 -0.09
CA PHE A 190 3.62 14.62 -1.15
C PHE A 190 2.10 14.60 -1.42
N ALA A 191 1.66 14.25 -2.63
CA ALA A 191 0.27 13.95 -2.92
C ALA A 191 -0.06 12.50 -2.55
N VAL A 192 -1.20 12.28 -1.90
CA VAL A 192 -1.74 10.94 -1.62
C VAL A 192 -1.87 10.14 -2.93
N GLY A 193 -1.48 8.87 -2.88
CA GLY A 193 -1.50 7.91 -3.98
C GLY A 193 -0.33 8.01 -4.96
N GLN A 194 0.58 9.00 -4.83
CA GLN A 194 1.73 9.07 -5.74
C GLN A 194 2.80 8.03 -5.41
N LEU A 195 3.54 7.58 -6.43
CA LEU A 195 4.68 6.68 -6.27
C LEU A 195 5.83 7.37 -5.55
N LEU A 196 6.37 6.71 -4.52
CA LEU A 196 7.49 7.20 -3.74
C LEU A 196 8.75 6.36 -4.00
N ASP A 197 9.85 7.06 -4.30
CA ASP A 197 11.19 6.49 -4.31
C ASP A 197 11.84 6.72 -2.95
N VAL A 198 11.75 5.72 -2.07
CA VAL A 198 12.24 5.81 -0.68
C VAL A 198 13.73 6.11 -0.63
N ALA A 199 14.50 5.66 -1.61
CA ALA A 199 15.95 5.91 -1.70
C ALA A 199 16.29 7.38 -1.98
N LYS A 200 15.33 8.17 -2.46
CA LYS A 200 15.48 9.62 -2.73
C LYS A 200 14.96 10.50 -1.60
N LEU A 201 14.48 9.92 -0.51
CA LEU A 201 14.09 10.72 0.65
C LEU A 201 15.32 11.42 1.25
N PRO A 202 15.20 12.70 1.65
CA PRO A 202 16.33 13.45 2.21
C PRO A 202 16.78 12.94 3.59
N LYS A 203 15.90 12.20 4.28
CA LYS A 203 16.13 11.62 5.60
C LYS A 203 15.55 10.22 5.65
N ALA A 204 16.19 9.36 6.43
CA ALA A 204 15.67 8.03 6.69
C ALA A 204 14.29 8.13 7.38
N PRO A 205 13.25 7.48 6.86
CA PRO A 205 11.95 7.47 7.49
C PRO A 205 11.97 6.65 8.79
N LEU A 206 11.09 6.98 9.73
CA LEU A 206 10.88 6.17 10.94
C LEU A 206 9.96 5.00 10.63
N ALA A 207 10.44 3.77 10.82
CA ALA A 207 9.64 2.55 10.71
C ALA A 207 8.77 2.33 11.97
N VAL A 208 7.48 2.11 11.78
CA VAL A 208 6.50 1.78 12.80
C VAL A 208 5.91 0.41 12.50
N ASP A 209 6.43 -0.60 13.18
CA ASP A 209 5.99 -1.99 13.06
C ASP A 209 4.95 -2.33 14.14
N PHE A 210 3.72 -2.58 13.72
CA PHE A 210 2.60 -2.95 14.59
C PHE A 210 2.54 -4.44 14.94
N THR A 211 3.46 -5.26 14.45
CA THR A 211 3.60 -6.66 14.90
C THR A 211 4.28 -6.75 16.27
N VAL A 212 5.11 -5.74 16.60
CA VAL A 212 5.84 -5.65 17.88
C VAL A 212 5.36 -4.48 18.75
N ARG A 213 4.44 -3.64 18.27
CA ARG A 213 3.88 -2.48 18.97
C ARG A 213 2.38 -2.63 19.24
N GLY A 214 1.88 -1.83 20.19
CA GLY A 214 0.45 -1.72 20.45
C GLY A 214 -0.31 -1.03 19.32
N ALA A 215 -1.65 -1.08 19.39
CA ALA A 215 -2.55 -0.52 18.38
C ALA A 215 -2.33 0.99 18.12
N THR A 216 -1.88 1.70 19.14
CA THR A 216 -1.61 3.13 19.10
C THR A 216 -0.14 3.36 19.42
N VAL A 217 0.51 4.15 18.57
CA VAL A 217 1.92 4.52 18.70
C VAL A 217 2.02 6.03 18.71
N THR A 218 2.69 6.57 19.73
CA THR A 218 2.98 7.99 19.83
C THR A 218 4.46 8.26 19.51
N ILE A 219 4.71 9.28 18.71
CA ILE A 219 6.04 9.73 18.26
C ILE A 219 6.21 11.19 18.67
N ASN A 220 7.40 11.56 19.14
CA ASN A 220 7.80 12.95 19.27
C ASN A 220 8.71 13.32 18.10
N HIS A 221 8.39 14.40 17.40
CA HIS A 221 9.32 15.06 16.50
C HIS A 221 10.05 16.15 17.28
N THR A 222 11.31 15.89 17.62
CA THR A 222 12.09 16.67 18.58
C THR A 222 12.67 17.94 17.97
N PRO A 223 13.11 18.93 18.79
CA PRO A 223 13.77 20.15 18.30
C PRO A 223 15.01 19.91 17.43
N ASP A 224 15.74 18.80 17.63
CA ASP A 224 16.89 18.39 16.82
C ASP A 224 16.49 17.67 15.52
N GLY A 225 15.20 17.61 15.20
CA GLY A 225 14.68 17.03 13.96
C GLY A 225 14.66 15.51 13.96
N ARG A 226 14.55 14.85 15.12
CA ARG A 226 14.46 13.38 15.19
C ARG A 226 13.03 12.96 15.45
N LEU A 227 12.61 11.89 14.78
CA LEU A 227 11.39 11.18 15.13
C LEU A 227 11.76 10.09 16.15
N VAL A 228 11.19 10.15 17.34
CA VAL A 228 11.45 9.18 18.41
C VAL A 228 10.13 8.68 19.00
N PHE A 229 10.04 7.39 19.29
CA PHE A 229 8.88 6.84 20.00
C PHE A 229 8.76 7.50 21.37
N ALA A 230 7.55 7.96 21.71
CA ALA A 230 7.24 8.36 23.07
C ALA A 230 7.26 7.12 23.97
N LYS A 231 7.67 7.33 25.23
CA LYS A 231 7.58 6.30 26.27
C LYS A 231 6.15 6.15 26.76
#